data_AF-A0A4Y4KGR2-F1
#
_entry.id   AF-A0A4Y4KGR2-F1
#
_cell.length_a   1.000
_cell.length_b   1.000
_cell.length_c   1.000
_cell.angle_alpha   90.00
_cell.angle_beta   90.00
_cell.angle_gamma   90.00
#
_symmetry.space_group_name_H-M   'P 1'
#
loop_
_entity.id
_entity.type
_entity.pdbx_description
1 polymer ?
#
loop_
_entity_poly.entity_id
_entity_poly.type
_entity_poly.pdbx_seq_one_letter_code
_entity_poly.pdbx_strand_id
1 'polypeptide(L)'
;MTGAPARLPIQPSPGLGEDTDPSVRPHLAEHLVPLPVRVRPQPAESVDSYVRRLALANHLKPSYLRSYLAGPPDYGPGKRPRPDRLAALTGRQQGVLERALSDLVRQKPADPKKPKRSFTKAADKPALFAAIRRDAEAERLPVSQLARRHHVSPATVRQALNSPTPPPRKKRPPTLGPAKGRIGPTIDAILDEYAAAHAGRFPTMRVIWEKLLDEHGVTAAYATVHRYLASHPHWSTDTLARQPGQPSGDFLAAAQLPFYGNVIKHYRALLTAIRRDPARHGLDGSYATTTAFLLGLDAGSSWSMLTGFQEWLVVRLGKGHDLTWPVLVRHLAPGGWVYPLSAPADIAAVTTLHRLIGEFFTTREQPDGLARIFRDYQSWATTQDWYHLAEAADLGETR
;
A
#
# COMPACT_ATOMS: atom_id res chain seq x y z
N MET A 1 -45.79 68.42 24.46
CA MET A 1 -46.69 67.51 25.20
C MET A 1 -46.99 66.34 24.29
N THR A 2 -46.21 65.26 24.44
CA THR A 2 -46.64 63.97 25.04
C THR A 2 -47.22 63.06 23.94
N GLY A 3 -46.79 61.85 23.65
CA GLY A 3 -45.76 60.96 24.19
C GLY A 3 -45.87 59.68 23.35
N ALA A 4 -44.74 59.12 22.92
CA ALA A 4 -44.67 57.91 22.11
C ALA A 4 -45.18 56.68 22.89
N PRO A 5 -45.93 55.73 22.28
CA PRO A 5 -46.34 54.52 22.96
C PRO A 5 -45.19 53.52 23.05
N ALA A 6 -45.02 52.98 24.26
CA ALA A 6 -43.96 52.09 24.71
C ALA A 6 -43.86 50.77 23.92
N ARG A 7 -42.64 50.44 23.49
CA ARG A 7 -42.25 49.08 23.09
C ARG A 7 -42.04 48.24 24.35
N LEU A 8 -42.85 47.21 24.53
CA LEU A 8 -42.62 46.16 25.52
C LEU A 8 -41.40 45.30 25.11
N PRO A 9 -40.57 44.88 26.06
CA PRO A 9 -39.32 44.18 25.80
C PRO A 9 -39.55 42.71 25.42
N ILE A 10 -38.87 42.30 24.34
CA ILE A 10 -38.73 40.91 23.90
C ILE A 10 -37.95 40.16 24.99
N GLN A 11 -38.55 39.11 25.55
CA GLN A 11 -37.86 38.21 26.47
C GLN A 11 -36.78 37.41 25.73
N PRO A 12 -35.59 37.20 26.32
CA PRO A 12 -34.52 36.44 25.71
C PRO A 12 -34.81 34.93 25.72
N SER A 13 -34.65 34.29 24.56
CA SER A 13 -34.70 32.84 24.38
C SER A 13 -33.66 32.13 25.27
N PRO A 14 -34.00 30.98 25.88
CA PRO A 14 -33.10 30.24 26.76
C PRO A 14 -31.97 29.55 25.98
N GLY A 15 -30.82 29.47 26.66
CA GLY A 15 -29.51 29.18 26.10
C GLY A 15 -29.35 27.82 25.43
N LEU A 16 -28.47 27.85 24.43
CA LEU A 16 -27.71 26.72 23.90
C LEU A 16 -27.03 25.97 25.05
N GLY A 17 -27.57 24.80 25.39
CA GLY A 17 -26.83 23.75 26.09
C GLY A 17 -26.02 22.96 25.07
N GLU A 18 -24.72 23.20 25.08
CA GLU A 18 -23.70 22.33 24.49
C GLU A 18 -23.80 20.93 25.13
N ASP A 19 -24.09 19.92 24.31
CA ASP A 19 -23.63 18.53 24.53
C ASP A 19 -23.87 17.74 23.23
N THR A 20 -23.12 18.11 22.20
CA THR A 20 -22.86 17.21 21.07
C THR A 20 -21.37 16.89 21.08
N ASP A 21 -21.07 15.65 21.46
CA ASP A 21 -19.76 15.00 21.42
C ASP A 21 -18.93 15.48 20.20
N PRO A 22 -17.76 16.11 20.41
CA PRO A 22 -16.92 16.61 19.32
C PRO A 22 -16.31 15.50 18.44
N SER A 23 -16.55 14.23 18.78
CA SER A 23 -16.07 13.05 18.04
C SER A 23 -16.86 12.75 16.75
N VAL A 24 -17.96 13.45 16.49
CA VAL A 24 -18.79 13.27 15.27
C VAL A 24 -18.88 14.57 14.47
N ARG A 25 -17.74 15.04 13.95
CA ARG A 25 -17.74 16.01 12.84
C ARG A 25 -17.48 15.22 11.55
N PRO A 26 -18.36 15.30 10.52
CA PRO A 26 -18.10 14.66 9.24
C PRO A 26 -16.79 15.24 8.71
N HIS A 27 -15.84 14.35 8.47
CA HIS A 27 -14.51 14.64 7.95
C HIS A 27 -14.63 15.67 6.81
N LEU A 28 -13.89 16.78 6.88
CA LEU A 28 -13.86 17.81 5.84
C LEU A 28 -13.73 17.13 4.48
N ALA A 29 -14.84 17.12 3.75
CA ALA A 29 -14.95 16.42 2.49
C ALA A 29 -14.04 17.14 1.51
N GLU A 30 -13.01 16.45 1.02
CA GLU A 30 -12.41 16.81 -0.27
C GLU A 30 -13.58 17.00 -1.25
N HIS A 31 -13.69 18.18 -1.85
CA HIS A 31 -14.75 18.50 -2.80
C HIS A 31 -14.49 17.76 -4.12
N LEU A 32 -14.72 16.45 -4.12
CA LEU A 32 -14.64 15.62 -5.31
C LEU A 32 -15.82 15.95 -6.22
N VAL A 33 -15.50 16.36 -7.45
CA VAL A 33 -16.51 16.65 -8.47
C VAL A 33 -17.16 15.32 -8.91
N PRO A 34 -18.50 15.21 -8.90
CA PRO A 34 -19.17 14.00 -9.36
C PRO A 34 -18.85 13.67 -10.82
N LEU A 35 -18.73 12.38 -11.12
CA LEU A 35 -18.52 11.90 -12.48
C LEU A 35 -19.75 12.19 -13.37
N PRO A 36 -19.55 12.46 -14.67
CA PRO A 36 -20.64 12.74 -15.62
C PRO A 36 -21.68 11.63 -15.70
N VAL A 37 -21.24 10.37 -15.78
CA VAL A 37 -22.13 9.19 -15.89
C VAL A 37 -22.20 8.47 -14.55
N ARG A 38 -23.41 8.44 -13.97
CA ARG A 38 -23.68 7.87 -12.64
C ARG A 38 -24.33 6.49 -12.74
N VAL A 39 -23.51 5.47 -12.91
CA VAL A 39 -23.95 4.06 -12.98
C VAL A 39 -24.69 3.67 -11.69
N ARG A 40 -25.75 2.87 -11.82
CA ARG A 40 -26.47 2.28 -10.67
C ARG A 40 -25.71 1.04 -10.15
N PRO A 41 -25.41 0.93 -8.84
CA PRO A 41 -24.82 -0.28 -8.29
C PRO A 41 -25.80 -1.44 -8.39
N GLN A 42 -25.32 -2.64 -8.73
CA GLN A 42 -26.14 -3.85 -8.73
C GLN A 42 -26.17 -4.46 -7.32
N PRO A 43 -27.25 -5.17 -6.94
CA PRO A 43 -27.32 -5.86 -5.65
C PRO A 43 -26.21 -6.91 -5.51
N ALA A 44 -25.51 -6.91 -4.38
CA ALA A 44 -24.41 -7.82 -4.06
C ALA A 44 -23.21 -7.77 -5.03
N GLU A 45 -23.09 -6.70 -5.83
CA GLU A 45 -21.93 -6.48 -6.69
C GLU A 45 -20.66 -6.27 -5.84
N SER A 46 -19.49 -6.63 -6.36
CA SER A 46 -18.22 -6.25 -5.71
C SER A 46 -17.86 -4.81 -6.02
N VAL A 47 -17.08 -4.17 -5.15
CA VAL A 47 -16.54 -2.83 -5.35
C VAL A 47 -15.74 -2.78 -6.64
N ASP A 48 -14.87 -3.75 -6.88
CA ASP A 48 -14.02 -3.77 -8.09
C ASP A 48 -14.86 -3.90 -9.38
N SER A 49 -15.95 -4.69 -9.37
CA SER A 49 -16.89 -4.78 -10.50
C SER A 49 -17.60 -3.45 -10.74
N TYR A 50 -18.13 -2.84 -9.68
CA TYR A 50 -18.84 -1.57 -9.78
C TYR A 50 -17.91 -0.44 -10.26
N VAL A 51 -16.71 -0.34 -9.70
CA VAL A 51 -15.69 0.63 -10.11
C VAL A 51 -15.30 0.44 -11.57
N ARG A 52 -15.16 -0.81 -12.03
CA ARG A 52 -14.89 -1.08 -13.45
C ARG A 52 -16.01 -0.58 -14.35
N ARG A 53 -17.28 -0.90 -14.05
CA ARG A 53 -18.41 -0.41 -14.86
C ARG A 53 -18.51 1.11 -14.84
N LEU A 54 -18.26 1.72 -13.68
CA LEU A 54 -18.24 3.17 -13.51
C LEU A 54 -17.12 3.82 -14.33
N ALA A 55 -15.92 3.23 -14.34
CA ALA A 55 -14.77 3.71 -15.11
C ALA A 55 -15.07 3.65 -16.61
N LEU A 56 -15.52 2.49 -17.10
CA LEU A 56 -15.85 2.31 -18.52
C LEU A 56 -16.96 3.26 -18.98
N ALA A 57 -18.00 3.47 -18.17
CA ALA A 57 -19.09 4.41 -18.48
C ALA A 57 -18.64 5.88 -18.53
N ASN A 58 -17.51 6.22 -17.92
CA ASN A 58 -16.92 7.56 -17.92
C ASN A 58 -15.64 7.63 -18.77
N HIS A 59 -15.35 6.61 -19.58
CA HIS A 59 -14.13 6.52 -20.41
C HIS A 59 -12.81 6.65 -19.62
N LEU A 60 -12.79 6.15 -18.39
CA LEU A 60 -11.61 6.09 -17.54
C LEU A 60 -11.04 4.67 -17.51
N LYS A 61 -9.73 4.54 -17.26
CA LYS A 61 -9.12 3.24 -16.96
C LYS A 61 -9.62 2.72 -15.60
N PRO A 62 -10.11 1.47 -15.52
CA PRO A 62 -10.51 0.86 -14.24
C PRO A 62 -9.44 0.93 -13.15
N SER A 63 -8.18 0.65 -13.50
CA SER A 63 -7.02 0.71 -12.59
C SER A 63 -6.80 2.11 -12.01
N TYR A 64 -6.97 3.15 -12.84
CA TYR A 64 -6.85 4.55 -12.47
C TYR A 64 -7.94 4.97 -11.49
N LEU A 65 -9.22 4.75 -11.85
CA LEU A 65 -10.35 5.14 -10.98
C LEU A 65 -10.28 4.43 -9.64
N ARG A 66 -9.92 3.14 -9.63
CA ARG A 66 -9.75 2.35 -8.40
C ARG A 66 -8.66 2.91 -7.50
N SER A 67 -7.52 3.32 -8.07
CA SER A 67 -6.41 3.92 -7.31
C SER A 67 -6.76 5.31 -6.80
N TYR A 68 -7.47 6.10 -7.60
CA TYR A 68 -7.94 7.44 -7.22
C TYR A 68 -8.96 7.40 -6.06
N LEU A 69 -9.82 6.38 -6.06
CA LEU A 69 -10.79 6.13 -4.99
C LEU A 69 -10.16 5.69 -3.68
N ALA A 70 -8.91 5.22 -3.66
CA ALA A 70 -8.21 4.92 -2.40
C ALA A 70 -7.85 6.20 -1.63
N GLY A 71 -7.61 7.31 -2.34
CA GLY A 71 -7.34 8.63 -1.78
C GLY A 71 -6.03 8.73 -0.96
N PRO A 72 -5.68 9.93 -0.50
CA PRO A 72 -4.51 10.13 0.36
C PRO A 72 -4.74 9.54 1.76
N PRO A 73 -3.68 9.05 2.44
CA PRO A 73 -2.30 8.85 1.95
C PRO A 73 -2.12 7.54 1.17
N ASP A 74 -3.17 6.72 1.07
CA ASP A 74 -3.15 5.36 0.54
C ASP A 74 -3.31 5.29 -0.98
N TYR A 75 -2.67 6.20 -1.72
CA TYR A 75 -2.62 6.09 -3.16
C TYR A 75 -1.83 4.84 -3.55
N GLY A 76 -2.48 3.93 -4.27
CA GLY A 76 -1.73 2.84 -4.88
C GLY A 76 -2.52 1.57 -5.18
N PRO A 77 -1.94 0.71 -6.01
CA PRO A 77 -2.52 -0.58 -6.34
C PRO A 77 -2.63 -1.44 -5.07
N GLY A 78 -3.78 -2.08 -4.87
CA GLY A 78 -4.04 -2.94 -3.71
C GLY A 78 -4.65 -2.27 -2.49
N LYS A 79 -4.70 -0.94 -2.44
CA LYS A 79 -5.48 -0.21 -1.43
C LYS A 79 -6.97 -0.29 -1.78
N ARG A 80 -7.82 -0.16 -0.76
CA ARG A 80 -9.27 -0.27 -0.91
C ARG A 80 -9.87 1.09 -1.27
N PRO A 81 -10.81 1.14 -2.23
CA PRO A 81 -11.63 2.31 -2.46
C PRO A 81 -12.32 2.77 -1.17
N ARG A 82 -12.21 4.07 -0.87
CA ARG A 82 -12.83 4.71 0.28
C ARG A 82 -14.33 4.95 0.02
N PRO A 83 -15.23 4.53 0.93
CA PRO A 83 -16.68 4.67 0.72
C PRO A 83 -17.15 6.12 0.56
N ASP A 84 -16.57 7.03 1.34
CA ASP A 84 -16.78 8.48 1.29
C ASP A 84 -16.43 9.07 -0.08
N ARG A 85 -15.30 8.67 -0.66
CA ARG A 85 -14.88 9.13 -1.99
C ARG A 85 -15.77 8.58 -3.10
N LEU A 86 -16.16 7.31 -2.99
CA LEU A 86 -17.06 6.68 -3.96
C LEU A 86 -18.45 7.32 -3.93
N ALA A 87 -18.94 7.69 -2.74
CA ALA A 87 -20.17 8.44 -2.55
C ALA A 87 -20.11 9.81 -3.22
N ALA A 88 -19.03 10.56 -2.98
CA ALA A 88 -18.82 11.88 -3.58
C ALA A 88 -18.73 11.82 -5.12
N LEU A 89 -17.92 10.92 -5.68
CA LEU A 89 -17.76 10.78 -7.14
C LEU A 89 -19.03 10.29 -7.85
N THR A 90 -19.83 9.47 -7.20
CA THR A 90 -21.08 8.96 -7.81
C THR A 90 -22.28 9.86 -7.53
N GLY A 91 -22.13 10.87 -6.66
CA GLY A 91 -23.24 11.69 -6.17
C GLY A 91 -24.31 10.87 -5.45
N ARG A 92 -23.93 9.77 -4.80
CA ARG A 92 -24.83 8.85 -4.08
C ARG A 92 -24.56 8.88 -2.60
N GLN A 93 -25.59 8.60 -1.81
CA GLN A 93 -25.46 8.41 -0.35
C GLN A 93 -24.57 7.20 -0.05
N GLN A 94 -23.59 7.38 0.85
CA GLN A 94 -22.65 6.33 1.23
C GLN A 94 -23.35 5.06 1.70
N GLY A 95 -24.35 5.17 2.58
CA GLY A 95 -25.09 4.01 3.09
C GLY A 95 -25.84 3.20 2.01
N VAL A 96 -26.15 3.79 0.85
CA VAL A 96 -26.72 3.04 -0.28
C VAL A 96 -25.67 2.18 -0.96
N LEU A 97 -24.45 2.71 -1.12
CA LEU A 97 -23.32 1.98 -1.70
C LEU A 97 -22.89 0.84 -0.76
N GLU A 98 -22.85 1.08 0.55
CA GLU A 98 -22.48 0.07 1.56
C GLU A 98 -23.47 -1.10 1.61
N ARG A 99 -24.76 -0.85 1.34
CA ARG A 99 -25.78 -1.92 1.25
C ARG A 99 -25.75 -2.68 -0.06
N ALA A 100 -25.41 -2.01 -1.17
CA ALA A 100 -25.39 -2.62 -2.49
C ALA A 100 -24.10 -3.41 -2.76
N LEU A 101 -22.96 -2.87 -2.32
CA LEU A 101 -21.62 -3.41 -2.62
C LEU A 101 -21.14 -4.32 -1.50
N SER A 102 -20.93 -5.59 -1.83
CA SER A 102 -20.70 -6.69 -0.89
C SER A 102 -19.42 -6.55 -0.03
N ASP A 103 -18.38 -5.92 -0.56
CA ASP A 103 -17.05 -5.82 0.05
C ASP A 103 -16.57 -4.38 0.33
N LEU A 104 -17.48 -3.39 0.22
CA LEU A 104 -17.16 -1.97 0.45
C LEU A 104 -16.82 -1.68 1.91
N VAL A 105 -17.60 -2.22 2.84
CA VAL A 105 -17.34 -2.07 4.27
C VAL A 105 -16.48 -3.22 4.75
N ARG A 106 -15.42 -2.90 5.50
CA ARG A 106 -14.66 -3.92 6.21
C ARG A 106 -15.54 -4.54 7.28
N GLN A 107 -16.07 -5.73 7.01
CA GLN A 107 -16.65 -6.55 8.08
C GLN A 107 -15.51 -6.98 9.00
N LYS A 108 -15.49 -6.45 10.24
CA LYS A 108 -14.62 -6.99 11.30
C LYS A 108 -15.01 -8.47 11.43
N PRO A 109 -14.07 -9.42 11.24
CA PRO A 109 -14.36 -10.82 11.52
C PRO A 109 -14.91 -10.89 12.94
N ALA A 110 -16.08 -11.53 13.12
CA ALA A 110 -16.62 -11.74 14.46
C ALA A 110 -15.53 -12.35 15.33
N ASP A 111 -15.34 -11.82 16.53
CA ASP A 111 -14.30 -12.32 17.42
C ASP A 111 -14.47 -13.84 17.55
N PRO A 112 -13.39 -14.61 17.35
CA PRO A 112 -13.51 -16.06 17.32
C PRO A 112 -14.14 -16.52 18.62
N LYS A 113 -15.29 -17.20 18.54
CA LYS A 113 -16.05 -17.70 19.71
C LYS A 113 -15.20 -18.59 20.64
N LYS A 114 -14.03 -19.04 20.19
CA LYS A 114 -13.07 -19.82 20.97
C LYS A 114 -11.71 -19.13 20.99
N PRO A 115 -11.00 -19.12 22.14
CA PRO A 115 -9.63 -18.61 22.20
C PRO A 115 -8.75 -19.37 21.20
N LYS A 116 -7.85 -18.63 20.53
CA LYS A 116 -6.85 -19.23 19.64
C LYS A 116 -6.00 -20.19 20.49
N ARG A 117 -5.95 -21.47 20.11
CA ARG A 117 -5.08 -22.46 20.77
C ARG A 117 -3.64 -21.93 20.72
N SER A 118 -2.94 -21.89 21.86
CA SER A 118 -1.52 -21.56 21.90
C SER A 118 -0.75 -22.64 21.14
N PHE A 119 -0.17 -22.29 20.01
CA PHE A 119 0.74 -23.19 19.30
C PHE A 119 2.15 -22.95 19.84
N THR A 120 2.83 -24.00 20.28
CA THR A 120 4.27 -23.96 20.52
C THR A 120 4.99 -23.65 19.21
N LYS A 121 5.89 -22.66 19.21
CA LYS A 121 6.66 -22.34 18.01
C LYS A 121 7.64 -23.49 17.72
N ALA A 122 8.06 -23.61 16.46
CA ALA A 122 9.00 -24.65 16.07
C ALA A 122 10.34 -24.58 16.85
N ALA A 123 10.79 -23.37 17.18
CA ALA A 123 11.98 -23.10 17.99
C ALA A 123 11.86 -23.62 19.43
N ASP A 124 10.64 -23.65 19.99
CA ASP A 124 10.39 -24.06 21.37
C ASP A 124 10.24 -25.60 21.50
N LYS A 125 10.11 -26.29 20.36
CA LYS A 125 9.78 -27.72 20.30
C LYS A 125 10.91 -28.63 20.81
N PRO A 126 12.20 -28.37 20.54
CA PRO A 126 13.30 -29.14 21.13
C PRO A 126 13.37 -29.01 22.65
N ALA A 127 13.16 -27.80 23.19
CA ALA A 127 13.13 -27.55 24.63
C ALA A 127 11.96 -28.28 25.31
N LEU A 128 10.77 -28.29 24.67
CA LEU A 128 9.62 -29.07 25.10
C LEU A 128 9.90 -30.57 25.12
N PHE A 129 10.57 -31.10 24.10
CA PHE A 129 10.96 -32.53 24.03
C PHE A 129 11.95 -32.90 25.14
N ALA A 130 12.92 -32.02 25.43
CA ALA A 130 13.87 -32.22 26.52
C ALA A 130 13.19 -32.16 27.91
N ALA A 131 12.20 -31.28 28.10
CA ALA A 131 11.43 -31.22 29.33
C ALA A 131 10.59 -32.50 29.56
N ILE A 132 9.92 -32.99 28.52
CA ILE A 132 9.14 -34.24 28.59
C ILE A 132 10.02 -35.43 28.97
N ARG A 133 11.25 -35.54 28.42
CA ARG A 133 12.16 -36.63 28.77
C ARG A 133 12.65 -36.54 30.22
N ARG A 134 13.02 -35.34 30.68
CA ARG A 134 13.44 -35.12 32.08
C ARG A 134 12.35 -35.52 33.07
N ASP A 135 11.11 -35.09 32.83
CA ASP A 135 9.97 -35.42 33.71
C ASP A 135 9.62 -36.92 33.65
N ALA A 136 9.80 -37.57 32.48
CA ALA A 136 9.61 -39.01 32.35
C ALA A 136 10.68 -39.83 33.09
N GLU A 137 11.94 -39.40 33.06
CA GLU A 137 13.06 -40.04 33.77
C GLU A 137 12.95 -39.84 35.29
N ALA A 138 12.59 -38.65 35.74
CA ALA A 138 12.50 -38.30 37.16
C ALA A 138 11.30 -38.94 37.87
N GLU A 139 10.13 -38.95 37.24
CA GLU A 139 8.87 -39.29 37.93
C GLU A 139 8.25 -40.63 37.48
N ARG A 140 8.81 -41.29 36.44
CA ARG A 140 8.31 -42.57 35.85
C ARG A 140 6.79 -42.60 35.59
N LEU A 141 6.22 -41.44 35.27
CA LEU A 141 4.78 -41.29 35.09
C LEU A 141 4.28 -41.90 33.76
N PRO A 142 3.01 -42.34 33.71
CA PRO A 142 2.42 -42.81 32.46
C PRO A 142 2.30 -41.67 31.43
N VAL A 143 2.39 -42.05 30.16
CA VAL A 143 2.33 -41.13 28.99
C VAL A 143 1.13 -40.17 29.03
N SER A 144 -0.01 -40.62 29.55
CA SER A 144 -1.23 -39.81 29.68
C SER A 144 -1.09 -38.66 30.68
N GLN A 145 -0.34 -38.87 31.77
CA GLN A 145 -0.13 -37.87 32.81
C GLN A 145 0.93 -36.84 32.38
N LEU A 146 2.00 -37.29 31.71
CA LEU A 146 2.97 -36.41 31.05
C LEU A 146 2.31 -35.52 29.99
N ALA A 147 1.39 -36.09 29.20
CA ALA A 147 0.65 -35.34 28.19
C ALA A 147 -0.19 -34.20 28.79
N ARG A 148 -0.83 -34.45 29.94
CA ARG A 148 -1.61 -33.43 30.67
C ARG A 148 -0.71 -32.35 31.25
N ARG A 149 0.40 -32.72 31.89
CA ARG A 149 1.35 -31.80 32.54
C ARG A 149 2.00 -30.84 31.54
N HIS A 150 2.39 -31.33 30.36
CA HIS A 150 3.01 -30.51 29.33
C HIS A 150 2.02 -29.91 28.32
N HIS A 151 0.70 -30.10 28.52
CA HIS A 151 -0.36 -29.63 27.62
C HIS A 151 -0.18 -30.06 26.14
N VAL A 152 0.27 -31.30 25.93
CA VAL A 152 0.54 -31.88 24.59
C VAL A 152 -0.27 -33.15 24.35
N SER A 153 -0.30 -33.62 23.10
CA SER A 153 -0.94 -34.90 22.80
C SER A 153 -0.09 -36.09 23.31
N PRO A 154 -0.70 -37.23 23.70
CA PRO A 154 0.04 -38.46 24.01
C PRO A 154 0.95 -38.93 22.88
N ALA A 155 0.59 -38.65 21.63
CA ALA A 155 1.44 -38.94 20.47
C ALA A 155 2.73 -38.10 20.46
N THR A 156 2.65 -36.84 20.89
CA THR A 156 3.82 -35.96 21.04
C THR A 156 4.75 -36.43 22.15
N VAL A 157 4.20 -36.93 23.27
CA VAL A 157 5.00 -37.52 24.36
C VAL A 157 5.74 -38.77 23.88
N ARG A 158 5.04 -39.71 23.23
CA ARG A 158 5.68 -40.91 22.65
C ARG A 158 6.78 -40.54 21.64
N GLN A 159 6.52 -39.51 20.84
CA GLN A 159 7.49 -38.99 19.89
C GLN A 159 8.74 -38.40 20.57
N ALA A 160 8.56 -37.69 21.69
CA ALA A 160 9.66 -37.09 22.46
C ALA A 160 10.50 -38.12 23.23
N LEU A 161 9.87 -39.23 23.65
CA LEU A 161 10.56 -40.37 24.27
C LEU A 161 11.32 -41.20 23.22
N ASN A 162 10.78 -41.34 22.01
CA ASN A 162 11.40 -42.13 20.95
C ASN A 162 12.55 -41.41 20.22
N SER A 163 12.56 -40.07 20.18
CA SER A 163 13.62 -39.31 19.49
C SER A 163 13.94 -38.00 20.20
N PRO A 164 15.24 -37.67 20.39
CA PRO A 164 15.65 -36.42 21.01
C PRO A 164 15.29 -35.19 20.19
N THR A 165 15.25 -35.35 18.86
CA THR A 165 15.06 -34.27 17.88
C THR A 165 13.65 -34.36 17.27
N PRO A 166 12.83 -33.29 17.35
CA PRO A 166 11.51 -33.32 16.75
C PRO A 166 11.61 -33.43 15.22
N PRO A 167 10.80 -34.27 14.55
CA PRO A 167 10.88 -34.38 13.11
C PRO A 167 10.45 -33.09 12.42
N PRO A 168 10.98 -32.83 11.21
CA PRO A 168 10.66 -31.64 10.45
C PRO A 168 9.15 -31.57 10.21
N ARG A 169 8.62 -30.35 10.26
CA ARG A 169 7.19 -30.10 10.05
C ARG A 169 6.81 -30.62 8.67
N LYS A 170 5.78 -31.48 8.60
CA LYS A 170 5.21 -31.92 7.32
C LYS A 170 4.83 -30.69 6.48
N LYS A 171 5.49 -30.52 5.33
CA LYS A 171 5.10 -29.49 4.35
C LYS A 171 3.72 -29.87 3.84
N ARG A 172 2.75 -28.96 3.96
CA ARG A 172 1.45 -29.16 3.33
C ARG A 172 1.63 -29.01 1.83
N PRO A 173 1.00 -29.85 0.99
CA PRO A 173 1.04 -29.64 -0.45
C PRO A 173 0.46 -28.26 -0.76
N PRO A 174 1.05 -27.51 -1.71
CA PRO A 174 0.54 -26.21 -2.11
C PRO A 174 -0.83 -26.41 -2.75
N THR A 175 -1.90 -26.17 -1.99
CA THR A 175 -3.26 -26.18 -2.53
C THR A 175 -3.43 -24.88 -3.32
N LEU A 176 -3.60 -24.95 -4.65
CA LEU A 176 -4.06 -23.80 -5.41
C LEU A 176 -5.47 -23.45 -4.92
N GLY A 177 -5.60 -22.31 -4.23
CA GLY A 177 -6.92 -21.80 -3.88
C GLY A 177 -7.74 -21.49 -5.14
N PRO A 178 -9.08 -21.55 -5.09
CA PRO A 178 -9.95 -21.34 -6.25
C PRO A 178 -9.73 -19.99 -6.97
N ALA A 179 -9.37 -18.94 -6.22
CA ALA A 179 -9.01 -17.64 -6.78
C ALA A 179 -7.71 -17.67 -7.62
N LYS A 180 -6.75 -18.52 -7.23
CA LYS A 180 -5.49 -18.71 -7.95
C LYS A 180 -5.73 -19.43 -9.28
N GLY A 181 -6.62 -20.42 -9.29
CA GLY A 181 -6.99 -21.16 -10.51
C GLY A 181 -7.77 -20.31 -11.53
N ARG A 182 -8.60 -19.35 -11.08
CA ARG A 182 -9.36 -18.49 -11.99
C ARG A 182 -8.50 -17.44 -12.72
N ILE A 183 -7.53 -16.85 -12.01
CA ILE A 183 -6.77 -15.68 -12.51
C ILE A 183 -5.43 -16.10 -13.12
N GLY A 184 -4.89 -17.25 -12.70
CA GLY A 184 -3.56 -17.74 -13.12
C GLY A 184 -3.35 -17.79 -14.63
N PRO A 185 -4.23 -18.44 -15.42
CA PRO A 185 -4.06 -18.53 -16.87
C PRO A 185 -3.97 -17.16 -17.58
N THR A 186 -4.70 -16.16 -17.09
CA THR A 186 -4.63 -14.80 -17.63
C THR A 186 -3.31 -14.12 -17.26
N ILE A 187 -2.81 -14.34 -16.05
CA ILE A 187 -1.48 -13.85 -15.66
C ILE A 187 -0.41 -14.49 -16.54
N ASP A 188 -0.47 -15.81 -16.74
CA ASP A 188 0.50 -16.53 -17.56
C ASP A 188 0.53 -16.00 -19.00
N ALA A 189 -0.65 -15.77 -19.61
CA ALA A 189 -0.74 -15.17 -20.94
C ALA A 189 -0.13 -13.76 -21.02
N ILE A 190 -0.34 -12.91 -20.00
CA ILE A 190 0.28 -11.57 -19.93
C ILE A 190 1.80 -11.68 -19.86
N LEU A 191 2.32 -12.65 -19.09
CA LEU A 191 3.75 -12.88 -18.95
C LEU A 191 4.37 -13.34 -20.26
N ASP A 192 3.72 -14.28 -20.95
CA ASP A 192 4.18 -14.83 -22.24
C ASP A 192 4.19 -13.76 -23.35
N GLU A 193 3.11 -12.99 -23.46
CA GLU A 193 3.01 -11.89 -24.43
C GLU A 193 4.08 -10.83 -24.19
N TYR A 194 4.28 -10.45 -22.93
CA TYR A 194 5.29 -9.45 -22.58
C TYR A 194 6.71 -9.96 -22.83
N ALA A 195 6.98 -11.23 -22.51
CA ALA A 195 8.27 -11.87 -22.76
C ALA A 195 8.58 -11.93 -24.26
N ALA A 196 7.60 -12.24 -25.10
CA ALA A 196 7.75 -12.23 -26.56
C ALA A 196 8.08 -10.84 -27.10
N ALA A 197 7.47 -9.79 -26.56
CA ALA A 197 7.70 -8.40 -26.98
C ALA A 197 9.00 -7.78 -26.43
N HIS A 198 9.52 -8.28 -25.29
CA HIS A 198 10.64 -7.66 -24.57
C HIS A 198 11.83 -8.61 -24.33
N ALA A 199 12.11 -9.50 -25.28
CA ALA A 199 13.27 -10.39 -25.28
C ALA A 199 13.41 -11.23 -23.98
N GLY A 200 12.31 -11.81 -23.51
CA GLY A 200 12.29 -12.68 -22.32
C GLY A 200 12.24 -11.93 -20.98
N ARG A 201 12.09 -10.60 -20.98
CA ARG A 201 11.87 -9.82 -19.75
C ARG A 201 10.45 -10.01 -19.22
N PHE A 202 10.27 -9.75 -17.93
CA PHE A 202 8.97 -9.81 -17.27
C PHE A 202 8.39 -8.41 -16.99
N PRO A 203 7.05 -8.25 -17.08
CA PRO A 203 6.37 -7.01 -16.70
C PRO A 203 6.38 -6.85 -15.18
N THR A 204 6.26 -5.62 -14.69
CA THR A 204 6.15 -5.39 -13.24
C THR A 204 4.80 -5.88 -12.69
N MET A 205 4.76 -6.20 -11.39
CA MET A 205 3.53 -6.55 -10.65
C MET A 205 2.38 -5.58 -10.93
N ARG A 206 2.71 -4.29 -10.98
CA ARG A 206 1.78 -3.21 -11.24
C ARG A 206 1.23 -3.29 -12.67
N VAL A 207 2.09 -3.46 -13.66
CA VAL A 207 1.67 -3.59 -15.07
C VAL A 207 0.77 -4.80 -15.26
N ILE A 208 1.10 -5.93 -14.63
CA ILE A 208 0.25 -7.14 -14.65
C ILE A 208 -1.12 -6.83 -14.04
N TRP A 209 -1.14 -6.18 -12.87
CA TRP A 209 -2.39 -5.81 -12.20
C TRP A 209 -3.24 -4.82 -13.00
N GLU A 210 -2.61 -3.82 -13.64
CA GLU A 210 -3.27 -2.85 -14.52
C GLU A 210 -3.85 -3.54 -15.76
N LYS A 211 -3.07 -4.38 -16.47
CA LYS A 211 -3.55 -5.16 -17.62
C LYS A 211 -4.71 -6.08 -17.26
N LEU A 212 -4.63 -6.77 -16.11
CA LEU A 212 -5.73 -7.62 -15.63
C LEU A 212 -7.04 -6.84 -15.50
N LEU A 213 -7.00 -5.63 -14.94
CA LEU A 213 -8.19 -4.80 -14.73
C LEU A 213 -8.66 -4.10 -16.00
N ASP A 214 -7.74 -3.52 -16.77
CA ASP A 214 -8.03 -2.62 -17.87
C ASP A 214 -8.30 -3.37 -19.17
N GLU A 215 -7.53 -4.41 -19.48
CA GLU A 215 -7.58 -5.15 -20.75
C GLU A 215 -8.37 -6.46 -20.63
N HIS A 216 -8.08 -7.27 -19.61
CA HIS A 216 -8.72 -8.58 -19.45
C HIS A 216 -10.00 -8.54 -18.62
N GLY A 217 -10.25 -7.44 -17.92
CA GLY A 217 -11.46 -7.29 -17.13
C GLY A 217 -11.57 -8.19 -15.90
N VAL A 218 -10.45 -8.74 -15.47
CA VAL A 218 -10.38 -9.64 -14.32
C VAL A 218 -10.19 -8.79 -13.06
N THR A 219 -11.16 -8.86 -12.15
CA THR A 219 -11.05 -8.21 -10.84
C THR A 219 -10.13 -9.03 -9.94
N ALA A 220 -8.91 -8.54 -9.73
CA ALA A 220 -7.92 -9.17 -8.86
C ALA A 220 -7.39 -8.18 -7.83
N ALA A 221 -7.35 -8.60 -6.56
CA ALA A 221 -6.60 -7.87 -5.56
C ALA A 221 -5.10 -7.94 -5.86
N TYR A 222 -4.38 -6.84 -5.66
CA TYR A 222 -2.92 -6.76 -5.86
C TYR A 222 -2.15 -7.86 -5.13
N ALA A 223 -2.54 -8.18 -3.89
CA ALA A 223 -1.95 -9.25 -3.09
C ALA A 223 -2.17 -10.66 -3.69
N THR A 224 -3.22 -10.85 -4.49
CA THR A 224 -3.48 -12.12 -5.18
C THR A 224 -2.50 -12.31 -6.34
N VAL A 225 -2.25 -11.25 -7.11
CA VAL A 225 -1.22 -11.25 -8.17
C VAL A 225 0.15 -11.50 -7.53
N HIS A 226 0.46 -10.80 -6.43
CA HIS A 226 1.70 -11.01 -5.68
C HIS A 226 1.88 -12.45 -5.23
N ARG A 227 0.85 -13.04 -4.62
CA ARG A 227 0.91 -14.45 -4.17
C ARG A 227 1.00 -15.43 -5.33
N TYR A 228 0.34 -15.13 -6.45
CA TYR A 228 0.40 -15.96 -7.65
C TYR A 228 1.84 -16.01 -8.17
N LEU A 229 2.39 -14.83 -8.45
CA LEU A 229 3.73 -14.65 -8.96
C LEU A 229 4.78 -15.19 -7.99
N ALA A 230 4.63 -14.97 -6.67
CA ALA A 230 5.53 -15.51 -5.66
C ALA A 230 5.64 -17.05 -5.61
N SER A 231 4.73 -17.76 -6.28
CA SER A 231 4.72 -19.21 -6.39
C SER A 231 4.80 -19.69 -7.83
N HIS A 232 5.17 -18.81 -8.76
CA HIS A 232 5.25 -19.10 -10.18
C HIS A 232 6.70 -19.49 -10.54
N PRO A 233 6.93 -20.61 -11.28
CA PRO A 233 8.25 -21.24 -11.42
C PRO A 233 9.35 -20.35 -12.01
N HIS A 234 8.99 -19.42 -12.89
CA HIS A 234 9.93 -18.50 -13.51
C HIS A 234 10.04 -17.14 -12.78
N TRP A 235 9.28 -16.94 -11.70
CA TRP A 235 9.13 -15.65 -11.01
C TRP A 235 9.84 -15.58 -9.63
N SER A 236 10.65 -16.55 -9.20
CA SER A 236 11.30 -16.51 -7.86
C SER A 236 12.72 -17.07 -7.92
N THR A 237 13.79 -16.35 -7.57
CA THR A 237 14.11 -15.77 -6.23
C THR A 237 14.60 -14.31 -6.24
N ASP A 238 14.97 -13.75 -7.40
CA ASP A 238 15.66 -12.44 -7.47
C ASP A 238 14.69 -11.23 -7.54
N THR A 239 13.41 -11.47 -7.87
CA THR A 239 12.40 -10.42 -8.11
C THR A 239 11.42 -10.19 -6.95
N LEU A 240 11.37 -11.05 -5.93
CA LEU A 240 10.47 -10.90 -4.77
C LEU A 240 11.14 -10.28 -3.55
N ALA A 241 12.47 -10.28 -3.50
CA ALA A 241 13.23 -9.34 -2.69
C ALA A 241 13.08 -7.89 -3.22
N ARG A 242 12.64 -7.72 -4.48
CA ARG A 242 12.30 -6.43 -5.09
C ARG A 242 10.84 -6.05 -4.81
N GLN A 243 10.62 -5.29 -3.74
CA GLN A 243 9.41 -4.47 -3.67
C GLN A 243 9.35 -3.53 -4.89
N PRO A 244 8.16 -3.20 -5.43
CA PRO A 244 7.97 -2.18 -6.45
C PRO A 244 8.08 -0.77 -5.83
N GLY A 245 9.31 -0.46 -5.44
CA GLY A 245 9.83 0.78 -4.88
C GLY A 245 11.35 0.69 -4.65
N GLN A 246 12.00 -0.36 -5.14
CA GLN A 246 13.41 -0.63 -4.91
C GLN A 246 13.97 -1.38 -6.13
N PRO A 247 14.74 -0.71 -7.00
CA PRO A 247 15.59 -1.43 -7.94
C PRO A 247 16.62 -2.18 -7.10
N SER A 248 16.81 -3.47 -7.33
CA SER A 248 18.02 -4.15 -6.89
C SER A 248 18.69 -4.78 -8.10
N GLY A 249 20.01 -4.83 -8.05
CA GLY A 249 20.83 -5.57 -8.99
C GLY A 249 21.53 -4.69 -10.02
N ASP A 250 20.79 -4.04 -10.91
CA ASP A 250 21.41 -3.41 -12.08
C ASP A 250 20.97 -1.94 -12.29
N PHE A 251 21.36 -1.10 -11.33
CA PHE A 251 21.12 0.35 -11.37
C PHE A 251 21.76 1.04 -12.58
N LEU A 252 22.75 0.40 -13.21
CA LEU A 252 23.41 0.87 -14.42
C LEU A 252 22.57 0.59 -15.67
N ALA A 253 21.81 -0.50 -15.72
CA ALA A 253 20.87 -0.77 -16.82
C ALA A 253 19.69 0.23 -16.85
N ALA A 254 19.22 0.69 -15.69
CA ALA A 254 18.21 1.76 -15.60
C ALA A 254 18.76 3.13 -16.02
N ALA A 255 20.06 3.37 -15.80
CA ALA A 255 20.76 4.57 -16.29
C ALA A 255 21.03 4.56 -17.81
N GLN A 256 20.96 3.40 -18.46
CA GLN A 256 21.17 3.22 -19.90
C GLN A 256 19.92 3.44 -20.76
N LEU A 257 18.73 3.53 -20.15
CA LEU A 257 17.51 3.92 -20.89
C LEU A 257 17.67 5.39 -21.34
N PRO A 258 17.66 5.68 -22.65
CA PRO A 258 17.86 7.04 -23.13
C PRO A 258 16.71 7.93 -22.67
N PHE A 259 16.96 8.69 -21.60
CA PHE A 259 16.06 9.74 -21.15
C PHE A 259 16.42 11.03 -21.86
N TYR A 260 15.57 11.47 -22.78
CA TYR A 260 15.76 12.73 -23.50
C TYR A 260 15.75 13.88 -22.49
N GLY A 261 16.89 14.56 -22.26
CA GLY A 261 17.00 15.71 -21.34
C GLY A 261 15.99 16.84 -21.58
N ASN A 262 15.32 16.85 -22.73
CA ASN A 262 14.20 17.75 -23.06
C ASN A 262 12.94 17.48 -22.21
N VAL A 263 12.75 16.26 -21.72
CA VAL A 263 11.57 15.84 -20.93
C VAL A 263 11.63 16.38 -19.50
N ILE A 264 12.79 16.36 -18.84
CA ILE A 264 12.95 16.92 -17.49
C ILE A 264 12.76 18.44 -17.50
N LYS A 265 13.31 19.12 -18.51
CA LYS A 265 13.10 20.57 -18.72
C LYS A 265 11.61 20.90 -18.89
N HIS A 266 10.86 20.08 -19.64
CA HIS A 266 9.42 20.23 -19.81
C HIS A 266 8.67 20.10 -18.47
N TYR A 267 8.94 19.05 -17.69
CA TYR A 267 8.31 18.86 -16.39
C TYR A 267 8.69 19.96 -15.38
N ARG A 268 9.93 20.44 -15.41
CA ARG A 268 10.38 21.55 -14.57
C ARG A 268 9.61 22.84 -14.86
N ALA A 269 9.41 23.15 -16.14
CA ALA A 269 8.60 24.30 -16.56
C ALA A 269 7.14 24.15 -16.08
N LEU A 270 6.56 22.96 -16.24
CA LEU A 270 5.20 22.66 -15.78
C LEU A 270 5.05 22.82 -14.26
N LEU A 271 5.98 22.27 -13.46
CA LEU A 271 5.96 22.39 -12.01
C LEU A 271 6.16 23.84 -11.53
N THR A 272 6.94 24.62 -12.27
CA THR A 272 7.10 26.05 -12.00
C THR A 272 5.79 26.79 -12.26
N ALA A 273 5.08 26.45 -13.34
CA ALA A 273 3.76 27.02 -13.65
C ALA A 273 2.71 26.64 -12.58
N ILE A 274 2.68 25.38 -12.16
CA ILE A 274 1.78 24.90 -11.11
C ILE A 274 2.02 25.59 -9.78
N ARG A 275 3.28 25.77 -9.39
CA ARG A 275 3.61 26.50 -8.16
C ARG A 275 3.14 27.96 -8.21
N ARG A 276 3.11 28.56 -9.40
CA ARG A 276 2.69 29.96 -9.60
C ARG A 276 1.17 30.11 -9.59
N ASP A 277 0.44 29.17 -10.20
CA ASP A 277 -1.02 29.21 -10.34
C ASP A 277 -1.63 27.78 -10.25
N PRO A 278 -1.75 27.21 -9.05
CA PRO A 278 -2.23 25.84 -8.87
C PRO A 278 -3.70 25.66 -9.29
N ALA A 279 -4.53 26.70 -9.13
CA ALA A 279 -5.95 26.66 -9.46
C ALA A 279 -6.20 26.46 -10.97
N ARG A 280 -5.36 27.06 -11.83
CA ARG A 280 -5.40 26.85 -13.28
C ARG A 280 -5.17 25.39 -13.70
N HIS A 281 -4.54 24.60 -12.84
CA HIS A 281 -4.27 23.18 -13.05
C HIS A 281 -5.21 22.26 -12.26
N GLY A 282 -6.31 22.80 -11.72
CA GLY A 282 -7.31 22.04 -10.96
C GLY A 282 -6.84 21.61 -9.57
N LEU A 283 -5.83 22.29 -9.01
CA LEU A 283 -5.30 22.00 -7.68
C LEU A 283 -5.82 23.04 -6.68
N ASP A 284 -6.26 22.56 -5.52
CA ASP A 284 -6.69 23.41 -4.39
C ASP A 284 -5.50 23.95 -3.57
N GLY A 285 -4.27 23.64 -3.98
CA GLY A 285 -3.04 24.06 -3.30
C GLY A 285 -2.69 23.22 -2.08
N SER A 286 -3.47 22.20 -1.74
CA SER A 286 -3.16 21.28 -0.64
C SER A 286 -2.04 20.32 -1.01
N TYR A 287 -1.37 19.78 0.02
CA TYR A 287 -0.35 18.76 -0.15
C TYR A 287 -0.92 17.49 -0.79
N ALA A 288 -2.17 17.16 -0.43
CA ALA A 288 -2.88 16.00 -0.94
C ALA A 288 -3.11 16.06 -2.46
N THR A 289 -3.64 17.17 -2.98
CA THR A 289 -3.91 17.34 -4.41
C THR A 289 -2.62 17.50 -5.21
N THR A 290 -1.65 18.24 -4.68
CA THR A 290 -0.32 18.41 -5.31
C THR A 290 0.38 17.05 -5.46
N THR A 291 0.32 16.20 -4.43
CA THR A 291 0.87 14.84 -4.47
C THR A 291 0.15 13.96 -5.49
N ALA A 292 -1.19 13.99 -5.51
CA ALA A 292 -1.98 13.22 -6.47
C ALA A 292 -1.68 13.61 -7.91
N PHE A 293 -1.53 14.91 -8.16
CA PHE A 293 -1.20 15.45 -9.47
C PHE A 293 0.19 15.00 -9.93
N LEU A 294 1.20 15.07 -9.06
CA LEU A 294 2.56 14.62 -9.34
C LEU A 294 2.64 13.12 -9.61
N LEU A 295 1.91 12.30 -8.85
CA LEU A 295 1.78 10.87 -9.11
C LEU A 295 1.10 10.62 -10.47
N GLY A 296 0.13 11.43 -10.85
CA GLY A 296 -0.51 11.39 -12.17
C GLY A 296 0.44 11.75 -13.31
N LEU A 297 1.24 12.80 -13.15
CA LEU A 297 2.28 13.17 -14.12
C LEU A 297 3.33 12.08 -14.27
N ASP A 298 3.81 11.54 -13.16
CA ASP A 298 4.80 10.47 -13.17
C ASP A 298 4.23 9.21 -13.84
N ALA A 299 2.98 8.85 -13.54
CA ALA A 299 2.28 7.76 -14.23
C ALA A 299 2.20 8.00 -15.75
N GLY A 300 1.88 9.23 -16.18
CA GLY A 300 1.86 9.62 -17.60
C GLY A 300 3.24 9.50 -18.27
N SER A 301 4.31 9.61 -17.49
CA SER A 301 5.69 9.39 -17.93
C SER A 301 6.14 7.92 -17.88
N SER A 302 5.23 6.97 -17.64
CA SER A 302 5.59 5.57 -17.33
C SER A 302 6.53 5.46 -16.12
N TRP A 303 6.30 6.28 -15.09
CA TRP A 303 7.04 6.34 -13.81
C TRP A 303 8.52 6.75 -13.93
N SER A 304 8.91 7.27 -15.09
CA SER A 304 10.30 7.60 -15.40
C SER A 304 10.73 8.96 -14.84
N MET A 305 9.78 9.90 -14.68
CA MET A 305 9.99 11.26 -14.20
C MET A 305 10.53 11.27 -12.76
N LEU A 306 9.96 10.46 -11.87
CA LEU A 306 10.34 10.39 -10.46
C LEU A 306 11.17 9.15 -10.10
N THR A 307 11.64 8.37 -11.09
CA THR A 307 12.53 7.23 -10.81
C THR A 307 13.78 7.67 -10.03
N GLY A 308 14.12 7.03 -8.91
CA GLY A 308 15.23 7.45 -8.04
C GLY A 308 14.88 8.57 -7.04
N PHE A 309 13.68 9.16 -7.10
CA PHE A 309 13.31 10.24 -6.18
C PHE A 309 13.18 9.75 -4.74
N GLN A 310 12.62 8.56 -4.54
CA GLN A 310 12.48 7.97 -3.21
C GLN A 310 13.85 7.68 -2.60
N GLU A 311 14.74 7.07 -3.36
CA GLU A 311 16.12 6.74 -2.97
C GLU A 311 16.89 8.01 -2.60
N TRP A 312 16.75 9.07 -3.40
CA TRP A 312 17.33 10.37 -3.14
C TRP A 312 16.80 11.01 -1.83
N LEU A 313 15.50 10.84 -1.52
CA LEU A 313 14.91 11.30 -0.26
C LEU A 313 15.37 10.46 0.93
N VAL A 314 15.50 9.14 0.78
CA VAL A 314 15.96 8.24 1.85
C VAL A 314 17.38 8.60 2.28
N VAL A 315 18.30 8.82 1.33
CA VAL A 315 19.68 9.24 1.64
C VAL A 315 19.69 10.55 2.42
N ARG A 316 18.83 11.51 2.05
CA ARG A 316 18.73 12.82 2.73
C ARG A 316 18.12 12.74 4.12
N LEU A 317 17.12 11.87 4.31
CA LEU A 317 16.49 11.67 5.60
C LEU A 317 17.33 10.75 6.52
N GLY A 318 18.17 9.92 5.93
CA GLY A 318 18.98 8.90 6.62
C GLY A 318 18.18 7.70 7.15
N LYS A 319 16.90 7.58 6.79
CA LYS A 319 15.96 6.52 7.21
C LYS A 319 14.71 6.50 6.34
N GLY A 320 13.81 5.55 6.60
CA GLY A 320 12.48 5.49 5.98
C GLY A 320 12.47 4.82 4.61
N HIS A 321 13.39 3.89 4.37
CA HIS A 321 13.44 3.12 3.13
C HIS A 321 12.13 2.37 2.82
N ASP A 322 11.38 1.98 3.85
CA ASP A 322 10.07 1.35 3.81
C ASP A 322 8.90 2.33 3.58
N LEU A 323 9.18 3.63 3.49
CA LEU A 323 8.18 4.68 3.35
C LEU A 323 8.09 5.16 1.90
N THR A 324 6.87 5.43 1.45
CA THR A 324 6.63 6.08 0.16
C THR A 324 7.14 7.52 0.16
N TRP A 325 7.59 8.02 -0.99
CA TRP A 325 8.11 9.39 -1.11
C TRP A 325 7.21 10.51 -0.53
N PRO A 326 5.86 10.48 -0.57
CA PRO A 326 5.06 11.53 0.07
C PRO A 326 5.25 11.55 1.59
N VAL A 327 5.38 10.38 2.21
CA VAL A 327 5.64 10.26 3.65
C VAL A 327 7.06 10.75 3.98
N LEU A 328 8.04 10.47 3.11
CA LEU A 328 9.41 10.99 3.28
C LEU A 328 9.45 12.52 3.20
N VAL A 329 8.73 13.12 2.25
CA VAL A 329 8.59 14.58 2.15
C VAL A 329 7.95 15.15 3.42
N ARG A 330 6.99 14.45 4.03
CA ARG A 330 6.40 14.85 5.32
C ARG A 330 7.38 14.77 6.48
N HIS A 331 8.30 13.79 6.50
CA HIS A 331 9.39 13.76 7.48
C HIS A 331 10.37 14.93 7.32
N LEU A 332 10.56 15.40 6.08
CA LEU A 332 11.46 16.51 5.76
C LEU A 332 10.77 17.88 5.87
N ALA A 333 9.44 17.91 5.97
CA ALA A 333 8.65 19.14 6.11
C ALA A 333 8.46 19.53 7.58
N PRO A 334 8.54 20.83 7.92
CA PRO A 334 8.14 21.27 9.25
C PRO A 334 6.62 21.14 9.42
N GLY A 335 6.15 20.87 10.65
CA GLY A 335 4.72 20.90 10.97
C GLY A 335 4.09 19.64 11.59
N GLY A 336 4.85 18.78 12.27
CA GLY A 336 4.31 17.64 13.04
C GLY A 336 3.61 16.57 12.21
N TRP A 337 3.11 15.51 12.85
CA TRP A 337 2.55 14.31 12.21
C TRP A 337 1.02 14.20 12.29
N VAL A 338 0.34 15.30 12.63
CA VAL A 338 -1.12 15.31 12.86
C VAL A 338 -1.87 15.27 11.53
N TYR A 339 -2.85 14.38 11.43
CA TYR A 339 -3.78 14.31 10.30
C TYR A 339 -5.22 14.56 10.79
N PRO A 340 -6.04 15.37 10.09
CA PRO A 340 -5.70 16.12 8.88
C PRO A 340 -4.64 17.20 9.15
N LEU A 341 -3.91 17.57 8.10
CA LEU A 341 -2.92 18.64 8.16
C LEU A 341 -3.58 19.94 8.56
N SER A 342 -2.98 20.66 9.52
CA SER A 342 -3.34 22.06 9.73
C SER A 342 -2.94 22.88 8.50
N ALA A 343 -3.65 23.96 8.20
CA ALA A 343 -3.31 24.80 7.04
C ALA A 343 -1.84 25.25 7.00
N PRO A 344 -1.19 25.65 8.13
CA PRO A 344 0.24 25.95 8.13
C PRO A 344 1.13 24.73 7.81
N ALA A 345 0.79 23.54 8.34
CA ALA A 345 1.55 22.32 8.06
C ALA A 345 1.36 21.84 6.61
N ASP A 346 0.19 22.08 6.03
CA ASP A 346 -0.13 21.77 4.64
C ASP A 346 0.69 22.64 3.68
N ILE A 347 0.69 23.96 3.91
CA ILE A 347 1.52 24.93 3.16
C ILE A 347 3.01 24.57 3.27
N ALA A 348 3.48 24.22 4.46
CA ALA A 348 4.86 23.80 4.70
C ALA A 348 5.22 22.52 3.92
N ALA A 349 4.31 21.54 3.88
CA ALA A 349 4.49 20.30 3.13
C ALA A 349 4.56 20.54 1.62
N VAL A 350 3.65 21.36 1.08
CA VAL A 350 3.62 21.75 -0.35
C VAL A 350 4.89 22.51 -0.73
N THR A 351 5.33 23.44 0.11
CA THR A 351 6.56 24.22 -0.12
C THR A 351 7.78 23.30 -0.12
N THR A 352 7.84 22.37 0.84
CA THR A 352 8.93 21.39 0.95
C THR A 352 8.96 20.46 -0.25
N LEU A 353 7.80 19.99 -0.72
CA LEU A 353 7.67 19.14 -1.90
C LEU A 353 8.24 19.80 -3.15
N HIS A 354 7.81 21.02 -3.45
CA HIS A 354 8.28 21.76 -4.63
C HIS A 354 9.79 22.00 -4.58
N ARG A 355 10.34 22.32 -3.41
CA ARG A 355 11.78 22.47 -3.22
C ARG A 355 12.52 21.16 -3.51
N LEU A 356 12.09 20.05 -2.89
CA LEU A 356 12.72 18.74 -3.03
C LEU A 356 12.69 18.23 -4.47
N ILE A 357 11.57 18.39 -5.18
CA ILE A 357 11.49 18.00 -6.60
C ILE A 357 12.41 18.85 -7.46
N GLY A 358 12.50 20.16 -7.20
CA GLY A 358 13.41 21.05 -7.94
C GLY A 358 14.89 20.67 -7.77
N GLU A 359 15.30 20.35 -6.54
CA GLU A 359 16.66 19.88 -6.24
C GLU A 359 16.94 18.50 -6.85
N PHE A 360 15.96 17.59 -6.78
CA PHE A 360 16.05 16.27 -7.40
C PHE A 360 16.22 16.38 -8.93
N PHE A 361 15.43 17.21 -9.61
CA PHE A 361 15.56 17.44 -11.05
C PHE A 361 16.90 18.05 -11.43
N THR A 362 17.42 18.97 -10.63
CA THR A 362 18.77 19.53 -10.83
C THR A 362 19.85 18.45 -10.75
N THR A 363 19.69 17.48 -9.83
CA THR A 363 20.59 16.33 -9.70
C THR A 363 20.44 15.39 -10.90
N ARG A 364 19.20 15.09 -11.30
CA ARG A 364 18.84 14.21 -12.42
C ARG A 364 19.27 14.72 -13.80
N GLU A 365 19.35 16.03 -13.98
CA GLU A 365 19.80 16.68 -15.22
C GLU A 365 21.31 16.53 -15.47
N GLN A 366 22.09 16.12 -14.46
CA GLN A 366 23.52 15.85 -14.63
C GLN A 366 23.74 14.59 -15.51
N PRO A 367 24.81 14.51 -16.31
CA PRO A 367 25.08 13.39 -17.21
C PRO A 367 25.00 12.00 -16.56
N ASP A 368 25.43 11.87 -15.30
CA ASP A 368 25.35 10.63 -14.50
C ASP A 368 24.40 10.76 -13.30
N GLY A 369 23.47 11.70 -13.34
CA GLY A 369 22.65 12.10 -12.19
C GLY A 369 21.88 10.93 -11.58
N LEU A 370 21.22 10.13 -12.41
CA LEU A 370 20.46 8.96 -11.95
C LEU A 370 21.36 7.85 -11.40
N ALA A 371 22.48 7.57 -12.09
CA ALA A 371 23.44 6.57 -11.63
C ALA A 371 24.06 6.97 -10.29
N ARG A 372 24.35 8.26 -10.09
CA ARG A 372 24.85 8.80 -8.83
C ARG A 372 23.84 8.64 -7.70
N ILE A 373 22.57 8.97 -7.94
CA ILE A 373 21.50 8.82 -6.93
C ILE A 373 21.43 7.39 -6.41
N PHE A 374 21.44 6.40 -7.32
CA PHE A 374 21.39 5.00 -6.93
C PHE A 374 22.68 4.53 -6.24
N ARG A 375 23.85 5.03 -6.66
CA ARG A 375 25.12 4.74 -5.99
C ARG A 375 25.14 5.27 -4.55
N ASP A 376 24.68 6.50 -4.34
CA ASP A 376 24.60 7.13 -3.03
C ASP A 376 23.63 6.34 -2.12
N TYR A 377 22.48 5.92 -2.68
CA TYR A 377 21.52 5.08 -1.97
C TYR A 377 22.07 3.70 -1.63
N GLN A 378 22.78 3.05 -2.55
CA GLN A 378 23.40 1.75 -2.30
C GLN A 378 24.48 1.86 -1.21
N SER A 379 25.31 2.90 -1.27
CA SER A 379 26.29 3.18 -0.22
C SER A 379 25.61 3.38 1.13
N TRP A 380 24.53 4.17 1.20
CA TRP A 380 23.75 4.32 2.42
C TRP A 380 23.15 2.99 2.89
N ALA A 381 22.55 2.21 2.00
CA ALA A 381 21.90 0.94 2.34
C ALA A 381 22.89 -0.07 2.95
N THR A 382 24.12 -0.14 2.42
CA THR A 382 25.17 -1.00 2.96
C THR A 382 25.65 -0.61 4.36
N THR A 383 25.32 0.58 4.86
CA THR A 383 25.62 0.97 6.25
C THR A 383 24.55 0.53 7.25
N GLN A 384 23.43 -0.03 6.78
CA GLN A 384 22.30 -0.35 7.63
C GLN A 384 22.36 -1.80 8.13
N ASP A 385 22.10 -2.01 9.42
CA ASP A 385 22.17 -3.34 10.07
C ASP A 385 21.30 -4.41 9.37
N TRP A 386 20.13 -4.02 8.86
CA TRP A 386 19.20 -4.91 8.18
C TRP A 386 19.69 -5.37 6.80
N TYR A 387 20.62 -4.66 6.17
CA TYR A 387 21.15 -5.00 4.86
C TYR A 387 22.07 -6.23 4.95
N HIS A 388 22.93 -6.26 5.97
CA HIS A 388 23.83 -7.39 6.23
C HIS A 388 23.11 -8.64 6.77
N LEU A 389 21.95 -8.47 7.43
CA LEU A 389 21.12 -9.60 7.87
C LEU A 389 20.50 -10.37 6.69
N ALA A 390 20.17 -9.68 5.60
CA ALA A 390 19.66 -10.31 4.38
C ALA A 390 20.77 -11.07 3.63
N GLU A 391 21.96 -10.48 3.54
CA GLU A 391 23.12 -11.07 2.87
C GLU A 391 23.65 -12.32 3.60
N ALA A 392 23.61 -12.33 4.94
CA ALA A 392 23.95 -13.49 5.75
C ALA A 392 22.91 -14.63 5.66
N ALA A 393 21.63 -14.31 5.39
CA ALA A 393 20.59 -15.31 5.18
C ALA A 393 20.75 -16.03 3.82
N ASP A 394 21.11 -15.29 2.76
CA ASP A 394 21.38 -15.86 1.43
C ASP A 394 22.65 -16.73 1.40
N LEU A 395 23.69 -16.36 2.16
CA LEU A 395 24.92 -17.17 2.30
C LEU A 395 24.75 -18.38 3.23
N GLY A 396 23.70 -18.43 4.03
CA GLY A 396 23.40 -19.53 4.95
C GLY A 396 22.60 -20.68 4.32
N GLU A 397 21.95 -20.45 3.18
CA GLU A 397 21.17 -21.48 2.45
C GLU A 397 22.00 -22.29 1.43
N THR A 398 23.31 -22.00 1.31
CA THR A 398 24.25 -22.70 0.42
C THR A 398 25.24 -23.63 1.15
N ARG A 399 24.94 -24.06 2.39
CA ARG A 399 25.72 -25.11 3.08
C ARG A 399 24.92 -26.34 3.46
#